data_AF-A0A482WWF0-F1
#
_entry.id   AF-A0A482WWF0-F1
#
_cell.length_a   1.000
_cell.length_b   1.000
_cell.length_c   1.000
_cell.angle_alpha   90.00
_cell.angle_beta   90.00
_cell.angle_gamma   90.00
#
_symmetry.space_group_name_H-M   'P 1'
#
loop_
_entity.id
_entity.type
_entity.pdbx_description
1 polymer ?
#
loop_
_entity_poly.entity_id
_entity_poly.type
_entity_poly.pdbx_seq_one_letter_code
_entity_poly.pdbx_strand_id
1 'polypeptide(L)'
;MNPEAQSSPVDEDCIGLLEIEMRRKLKFFFMNPVEKWQAKRRFPYKFLVQVVKIVLVTIQLCLFAHNRYNHVTYTWNSRITFSHLFLKGWDPTREVSSYPPALGPLAIYDKETFYQTLDYAVVG
;
A
#
# COMPACT_ATOMS: atom_id res chain seq x y z
N MET A 1 45.29 -17.12 -56.49
CA MET A 1 45.28 -15.69 -56.83
C MET A 1 43.84 -15.24 -56.73
N ASN A 2 43.52 -14.44 -55.72
CA ASN A 2 42.19 -13.82 -55.56
C ASN A 2 41.98 -12.82 -56.71
N PRO A 3 40.74 -12.52 -57.08
CA PRO A 3 40.38 -11.13 -56.87
C PRO A 3 38.99 -11.05 -56.24
N GLU A 4 39.00 -10.44 -55.06
CA GLU A 4 37.96 -9.63 -54.46
C GLU A 4 36.60 -9.67 -55.19
N ALA A 5 35.62 -10.31 -54.53
CA ALA A 5 34.22 -10.04 -54.75
C ALA A 5 34.00 -8.53 -54.47
N GLN A 6 34.20 -7.73 -55.52
CA GLN A 6 34.08 -6.29 -55.47
C GLN A 6 32.59 -6.00 -55.31
N SER A 7 32.18 -5.74 -54.06
CA SER A 7 30.88 -5.16 -53.76
C SER A 7 30.73 -3.93 -54.66
N SER A 8 29.61 -3.85 -55.38
CA SER A 8 29.38 -2.70 -56.24
C SER A 8 29.36 -1.45 -55.35
N PRO A 9 29.93 -0.31 -55.78
CA PRO A 9 29.97 0.90 -54.96
C PRO A 9 28.57 1.38 -54.53
N VAL A 10 27.53 0.97 -55.27
CA VAL A 10 26.12 1.24 -54.95
C VAL A 10 25.61 0.38 -53.76
N ASP A 11 26.10 -0.85 -53.61
CA ASP A 11 25.67 -1.75 -52.53
C ASP A 11 26.30 -1.38 -51.18
N GLU A 12 27.56 -0.94 -51.18
CA GLU A 12 28.27 -0.45 -49.98
C GLU A 12 27.60 0.82 -49.41
N ASP A 13 27.28 1.78 -50.29
CA ASP A 13 26.55 3.00 -49.91
C ASP A 13 25.14 2.70 -49.37
N CYS A 14 24.43 1.72 -49.96
CA CYS A 14 23.09 1.34 -49.53
C CYS A 14 23.09 0.64 -48.16
N ILE A 15 24.08 -0.22 -47.90
CA ILE A 15 24.28 -0.88 -46.59
C ILE A 15 24.62 0.16 -45.52
N GLY A 16 25.48 1.14 -45.83
CA GLY A 16 25.81 2.23 -44.91
C GLY A 16 24.59 3.09 -44.54
N LEU A 17 23.72 3.41 -45.50
CA LEU A 17 22.47 4.14 -45.25
C LEU A 17 21.50 3.34 -44.37
N LEU A 18 21.37 2.03 -44.61
CA LEU A 18 20.54 1.14 -43.80
C LEU A 18 21.04 1.03 -42.36
N GLU A 19 22.36 0.89 -42.16
CA GLU A 19 22.96 0.84 -40.84
C GLU A 19 22.67 2.11 -40.04
N ILE A 20 22.76 3.28 -40.68
CA ILE A 20 22.46 4.58 -40.07
C ILE A 20 20.97 4.69 -39.69
N GLU A 21 20.06 4.21 -40.55
CA GLU A 21 18.63 4.22 -40.26
C GLU A 21 18.28 3.29 -39.09
N MET A 22 18.85 2.08 -39.09
CA MET A 22 18.67 1.11 -38.01
C MET A 22 19.25 1.62 -36.69
N ARG A 23 20.45 2.21 -36.70
CA ARG A 23 21.05 2.83 -35.51
C ARG A 23 20.19 3.98 -34.96
N ARG A 24 19.58 4.79 -35.82
CA ARG A 24 18.66 5.88 -35.39
C ARG A 24 17.37 5.32 -34.78
N LYS A 25 16.76 4.30 -35.41
CA LYS A 25 15.55 3.63 -34.88
C LYS A 25 15.81 2.96 -33.53
N LEU A 26 16.97 2.31 -33.39
CA LEU A 26 17.36 1.62 -32.17
C LEU A 26 17.67 2.62 -31.04
N LYS A 27 18.43 3.69 -31.32
CA LYS A 27 18.66 4.78 -30.36
C LYS A 27 17.35 5.43 -29.92
N PHE A 28 16.43 5.69 -30.84
CA PHE A 28 15.11 6.24 -30.51
C PHE A 28 14.25 5.26 -29.69
N PHE A 29 14.41 3.95 -29.87
CA PHE A 29 13.69 2.94 -29.09
C PHE A 29 14.15 2.93 -27.63
N PHE A 30 15.46 2.95 -27.38
CA PHE A 30 16.06 2.95 -26.04
C PHE A 30 16.14 4.33 -25.36
N MET A 31 15.80 5.41 -26.08
CA MET A 31 15.76 6.76 -25.52
C MET A 31 14.72 6.86 -24.39
N ASN A 32 15.06 7.64 -23.35
CA ASN A 32 14.28 7.69 -22.12
C ASN A 32 12.88 8.28 -22.40
N PRO A 33 11.77 7.74 -21.86
CA PRO A 33 10.42 8.26 -22.06
C PRO A 33 10.26 9.77 -21.85
N VAL A 34 11.05 10.37 -20.95
CA VAL A 34 11.08 11.83 -20.71
C VAL A 34 11.67 12.60 -21.91
N GLU A 35 12.76 12.12 -22.50
CA GLU A 35 13.39 12.72 -23.70
C GLU A 35 12.49 12.57 -24.93
N LYS A 36 11.83 11.42 -25.05
CA LYS A 36 10.83 11.15 -26.09
C LYS A 36 9.58 12.04 -25.95
N TRP A 37 9.25 12.47 -24.73
CA TRP A 37 8.18 13.43 -24.48
C TRP A 37 8.57 14.86 -24.88
N GLN A 38 9.79 15.30 -24.54
CA GLN A 38 10.29 16.62 -24.96
C GLN A 38 10.40 16.76 -26.48
N ALA A 39 10.89 15.72 -27.18
CA ALA A 39 11.05 15.74 -28.63
C ALA A 39 9.71 15.75 -29.41
N LYS A 40 8.64 15.19 -28.84
CA LYS A 40 7.40 14.92 -29.58
C LYS A 40 6.27 15.92 -29.32
N ARG A 41 6.40 16.82 -28.32
CA ARG A 41 5.42 17.87 -27.93
C ARG A 41 3.96 17.39 -27.75
N ARG A 42 3.68 16.09 -27.77
CA ARG A 42 2.35 15.48 -27.62
C ARG A 42 2.23 14.95 -26.20
N PHE A 43 1.21 15.41 -25.50
CA PHE A 43 0.99 15.08 -24.09
C PHE A 43 0.70 13.58 -23.91
N PRO A 44 1.42 12.86 -23.03
CA PRO A 44 1.28 11.42 -22.86
C PRO A 44 0.11 11.11 -21.92
N TYR A 45 -1.12 11.23 -22.43
CA TYR A 45 -2.34 10.96 -21.66
C TYR A 45 -2.34 9.60 -20.94
N LYS A 46 -1.70 8.58 -21.54
CA LYS A 46 -1.54 7.25 -20.92
C LYS A 46 -0.69 7.28 -19.64
N PHE A 47 0.34 8.13 -19.58
CA PHE A 47 1.18 8.29 -18.38
C PHE A 47 0.47 9.12 -17.32
N LEU A 48 -0.21 10.20 -17.72
CA LEU A 48 -0.96 11.03 -16.76
C LEU A 48 -2.03 10.20 -16.02
N VAL A 49 -2.77 9.35 -16.74
CA VAL A 49 -3.76 8.45 -16.13
C VAL A 49 -3.12 7.48 -15.13
N GLN A 50 -1.89 7.01 -15.39
CA GLN A 50 -1.18 6.14 -14.44
C GLN A 50 -0.80 6.88 -13.16
N VAL A 51 -0.29 8.11 -13.27
CA VAL A 51 0.04 8.93 -12.09
C VAL A 51 -1.22 9.25 -11.29
N VAL A 52 -2.31 9.63 -11.97
CA VAL A 52 -3.60 9.88 -11.32
C VAL A 52 -4.09 8.62 -10.59
N LYS A 53 -3.99 7.44 -11.21
CA LYS A 53 -4.37 6.18 -10.56
C LYS A 53 -3.56 5.91 -9.29
N ILE A 54 -2.25 6.19 -9.28
CA ILE A 54 -1.40 6.06 -8.08
C ILE A 54 -1.90 6.99 -6.97
N VAL A 55 -2.19 8.24 -7.29
CA VAL A 55 -2.72 9.21 -6.32
C VAL A 55 -4.09 8.78 -5.79
N LEU A 56 -4.98 8.29 -6.66
CA LEU A 56 -6.29 7.84 -6.25
C LEU A 56 -6.24 6.60 -5.36
N VAL A 57 -5.38 5.62 -5.67
CA VAL A 57 -5.28 4.41 -4.84
C VAL A 57 -4.64 4.71 -3.48
N THR A 58 -3.68 5.63 -3.39
CA THR A 58 -3.13 6.05 -2.11
C THR A 58 -4.17 6.78 -1.27
N ILE A 59 -4.94 7.70 -1.86
CA ILE A 59 -6.04 8.39 -1.17
C ILE A 59 -7.10 7.38 -0.68
N GLN A 60 -7.53 6.45 -1.55
CA GLN A 60 -8.50 5.41 -1.19
C GLN A 60 -8.01 4.58 0.00
N LEU A 61 -6.74 4.17 -0.01
CA LEU A 61 -6.14 3.40 1.09
C LEU A 61 -6.07 4.22 2.38
N CYS A 62 -5.65 5.49 2.32
CA CYS A 62 -5.60 6.36 3.48
C CYS A 62 -6.98 6.60 4.10
N LEU A 63 -8.00 6.87 3.28
CA LEU A 63 -9.37 7.06 3.75
C LEU A 63 -9.93 5.77 4.38
N PHE A 64 -9.70 4.62 3.75
CA PHE A 64 -10.11 3.33 4.29
C PHE A 64 -9.42 3.04 5.63
N ALA A 65 -8.10 3.24 5.71
CA ALA A 65 -7.33 3.03 6.92
C ALA A 65 -7.82 3.96 8.05
N HIS A 66 -8.04 5.24 7.75
CA HIS A 66 -8.54 6.21 8.74
C HIS A 66 -9.92 5.81 9.27
N ASN A 67 -10.86 5.50 8.39
CA ASN A 67 -12.20 5.09 8.79
C ASN A 67 -12.18 3.80 9.62
N ARG A 68 -11.38 2.82 9.21
CA ARG A 68 -11.24 1.55 9.94
C ARG A 68 -10.60 1.77 11.31
N TYR A 69 -9.55 2.58 11.38
CA TYR A 69 -8.85 2.93 12.63
C TYR A 69 -9.82 3.57 13.61
N ASN A 70 -10.55 4.61 13.18
CA ASN A 70 -11.56 5.25 14.01
C ASN A 70 -12.59 4.23 14.52
N HIS A 71 -13.12 3.37 13.66
CA HIS A 71 -14.07 2.33 14.06
C HIS A 71 -13.48 1.33 15.07
N VAL A 72 -12.23 0.86 14.89
CA VAL A 72 -11.55 0.01 15.90
C VAL A 72 -11.49 0.76 17.22
N THR A 73 -10.96 1.99 17.19
CA THR A 73 -10.70 2.80 18.38
C THR A 73 -11.99 3.09 19.14
N TYR A 74 -13.07 3.46 18.45
CA TYR A 74 -14.38 3.67 19.10
C TYR A 74 -14.87 2.39 19.77
N THR A 75 -14.86 1.27 19.06
CA THR A 75 -15.30 -0.01 19.62
C THR A 75 -14.45 -0.43 20.82
N TRP A 76 -13.14 -0.24 20.73
CA TRP A 76 -12.19 -0.55 21.79
C TRP A 76 -12.42 0.29 23.04
N ASN A 77 -12.53 1.62 22.88
CA ASN A 77 -12.78 2.54 23.97
C ASN A 77 -14.13 2.28 24.63
N SER A 78 -15.20 2.07 23.85
CA SER A 78 -16.52 1.70 24.39
C SER A 78 -16.45 0.42 25.20
N ARG A 79 -15.73 -0.60 24.72
CA ARG A 79 -15.57 -1.86 25.46
C ARG A 79 -14.84 -1.66 26.78
N ILE A 80 -13.75 -0.88 26.80
CA ILE A 80 -13.03 -0.55 28.04
C ILE A 80 -13.95 0.20 29.02
N THR A 81 -14.65 1.23 28.55
CA THR A 81 -15.58 2.00 29.39
C THR A 81 -16.65 1.09 29.99
N PHE A 82 -17.24 0.19 29.19
CA PHE A 82 -18.24 -0.76 29.71
C PHE A 82 -17.65 -1.77 30.69
N SER A 83 -16.43 -2.24 30.49
CA SER A 83 -15.75 -3.09 31.46
C SER A 83 -15.59 -2.39 32.81
N HIS A 84 -15.17 -1.11 32.83
CA HIS A 84 -15.06 -0.35 34.09
C HIS A 84 -16.40 -0.04 34.74
N LEU A 85 -17.45 0.17 33.94
CA LEU A 85 -18.78 0.50 34.45
C LEU A 85 -19.50 -0.72 35.04
N PHE A 86 -19.43 -1.87 34.35
CA PHE A 86 -20.27 -3.03 34.68
C PHE A 86 -19.52 -4.16 35.38
N LEU A 87 -18.20 -4.26 35.28
CA LEU A 87 -17.44 -5.35 35.89
C LEU A 87 -16.81 -4.91 37.20
N LYS A 88 -17.39 -5.39 38.31
CA LYS A 88 -16.86 -5.15 39.65
C LYS A 88 -15.43 -5.69 39.78
N GLY A 89 -14.48 -4.81 40.10
CA GLY A 89 -13.07 -5.18 40.26
C GLY A 89 -12.30 -5.37 38.94
N TRP A 90 -12.77 -4.75 37.85
CA TRP A 90 -12.00 -4.68 36.61
C TRP A 90 -10.67 -3.94 36.82
N ASP A 91 -9.58 -4.51 36.30
CA ASP A 91 -8.22 -3.96 36.47
C ASP A 91 -7.67 -3.49 35.10
N PRO A 92 -7.17 -2.25 34.99
CA PRO A 92 -6.57 -1.72 33.75
C PRO A 92 -5.41 -2.56 33.19
N THR A 93 -4.72 -3.35 34.01
CA THR A 93 -3.65 -4.24 33.54
C THR A 93 -4.16 -5.32 32.56
N ARG A 94 -5.48 -5.60 32.54
CA ARG A 94 -6.14 -6.49 31.56
C ARG A 94 -6.37 -5.84 30.19
N GLU A 95 -6.19 -4.53 30.07
CA GLU A 95 -6.40 -3.77 28.83
C GLU A 95 -5.14 -3.66 27.99
N VAL A 96 -3.98 -3.91 28.62
CA VAL A 96 -2.68 -3.87 27.96
C VAL A 96 -2.49 -5.15 27.14
N SER A 97 -2.30 -5.00 25.82
CA SER A 97 -1.99 -6.10 24.91
C SER A 97 -0.50 -6.46 24.95
N SER A 98 0.02 -6.81 26.14
CA SER A 98 1.39 -7.34 26.30
C SER A 98 1.35 -8.86 26.40
N TYR A 99 2.25 -9.54 25.68
CA TYR A 99 2.40 -10.99 25.79
C TYR A 99 3.68 -11.35 26.58
N PRO A 100 3.61 -12.23 27.59
CA PRO A 100 2.39 -12.84 28.13
C PRO A 100 1.53 -11.83 28.93
N PRO A 101 0.21 -12.01 28.99
CA PRO A 101 -0.66 -11.12 29.75
C PRO A 101 -0.37 -11.23 31.25
N ALA A 102 -0.34 -10.09 31.95
CA ALA A 102 -0.08 -10.05 33.39
C ALA A 102 -1.23 -10.67 34.22
N LEU A 103 -2.47 -10.47 33.76
CA LEU A 103 -3.67 -11.03 34.36
C LEU A 103 -4.49 -11.75 33.28
N GLY A 104 -5.08 -12.88 33.66
CA GLY A 104 -6.05 -13.57 32.82
C GLY A 104 -7.41 -12.86 32.77
N PRO A 105 -8.39 -13.43 32.03
CA PRO A 105 -9.77 -12.98 32.05
C PRO A 105 -10.28 -12.85 33.50
N LEU A 106 -11.11 -11.84 33.76
CA LEU A 106 -11.75 -11.67 35.07
C LEU A 106 -12.64 -12.89 35.34
N ALA A 107 -12.41 -13.56 36.48
CA ALA A 107 -13.14 -14.76 36.89
C ALA A 107 -13.49 -14.67 38.39
N ILE A 108 -14.67 -15.17 38.76
CA ILE A 108 -15.19 -15.17 40.13
C ILE A 108 -15.45 -16.63 40.52
N TYR A 109 -14.98 -17.01 41.71
CA TYR A 109 -15.04 -18.40 42.19
C TYR A 109 -15.90 -18.58 43.44
N ASP A 110 -16.40 -17.48 44.01
CA ASP A 110 -17.23 -17.48 45.21
C ASP A 110 -18.66 -16.99 44.90
N LYS A 111 -19.64 -17.61 45.56
CA LYS A 111 -21.07 -17.39 45.32
C LYS A 111 -21.52 -16.00 45.79
N GLU A 112 -21.01 -15.53 46.92
CA GLU A 112 -21.37 -14.21 47.45
C GLU A 112 -20.85 -13.11 46.53
N THR A 113 -19.58 -13.23 46.12
CA THR A 113 -18.94 -12.30 45.18
C THR A 113 -19.66 -12.28 43.82
N PHE A 114 -20.19 -13.42 43.38
CA PHE A 114 -20.98 -13.51 42.15
C PHE A 114 -22.25 -12.65 42.22
N TYR A 115 -23.07 -12.79 43.27
CA TYR A 115 -24.28 -11.98 43.41
C TYR A 115 -23.96 -10.49 43.57
N GLN A 116 -22.93 -10.14 44.33
CA GLN A 116 -22.50 -8.74 44.45
C GLN A 116 -22.06 -8.13 43.12
N THR A 117 -21.50 -8.94 42.21
CA THR A 117 -21.10 -8.47 40.88
C THR A 117 -22.31 -8.25 39.99
N LEU A 118 -23.34 -9.10 40.09
CA LEU A 118 -24.61 -8.89 39.39
C LEU A 118 -25.30 -7.61 39.87
N ASP A 119 -25.38 -7.41 41.19
CA ASP A 119 -25.98 -6.21 41.77
C ASP A 119 -25.23 -4.95 41.32
N TYR A 120 -23.89 -4.99 41.29
CA TYR A 120 -23.06 -3.90 40.79
C TYR A 120 -23.39 -3.55 39.32
N ALA A 121 -23.48 -4.56 38.45
CA ALA A 121 -23.78 -4.35 37.04
C ALA A 121 -25.21 -3.82 36.78
N VAL A 122 -26.18 -4.16 37.65
CA VAL A 122 -27.57 -3.70 37.54
C VAL A 122 -27.72 -2.26 38.01
N VAL A 123 -27.02 -1.87 39.08
CA VAL A 123 -27.10 -0.52 39.65
C VAL A 123 -26.36 0.50 38.78
N GLY A 124 -25.17 0.14 38.26
CA GLY A 124 -24.33 1.00 37.42
C GLY A 124 -23.50 2.00 38.22
#